data_AF-A0A2V6LM17-F1
#
_entry.id   AF-A0A2V6LM17-F1
#
_cell.length_a   1.000
_cell.length_b   1.000
_cell.length_c   1.000
_cell.angle_alpha   90.00
_cell.angle_beta   90.00
_cell.angle_gamma   90.00
#
_symmetry.space_group_name_H-M   'P 1'
#
loop_
_entity.id
_entity.type
_entity.pdbx_description
1 polymer ?
#
loop_
_entity_poly.entity_id
_entity_poly.type
_entity_poly.pdbx_seq_one_letter_code
_entity_poly.pdbx_strand_id
1 'polypeptide(L)' 'MVGTADWTNYVKKGGALYNTGATLFGTPYGAQTVDIIPQVPNADYLLLSDVAGTGFWSPYGP' A
#
# COMPACT_ATOMS: atom_id res chain seq x y z
N MET A 1 -11.78 -6.00 10.02
CA MET A 1 -10.60 -5.17 9.72
C MET A 1 -9.39 -5.78 10.42
N VAL A 2 -8.25 -5.77 9.76
CA VAL A 2 -6.94 -6.22 10.25
C VAL A 2 -6.09 -4.98 10.49
N GLY A 3 -5.64 -4.77 11.73
CA GLY A 3 -4.86 -3.58 12.10
C GLY A 3 -3.45 -3.59 11.48
N THR A 4 -2.81 -2.42 11.38
CA THR A 4 -1.46 -2.30 10.78
C THR A 4 -0.43 -3.21 11.41
N ALA A 5 -0.32 -3.20 12.74
CA ALA A 5 0.63 -4.05 13.46
C ALA A 5 0.40 -5.56 13.26
N ASP A 6 -0.81 -5.97 12.87
CA ASP A 6 -1.16 -7.36 12.61
C ASP A 6 -0.75 -7.74 11.18
N TRP A 7 -1.28 -7.05 10.16
CA TRP A 7 -1.00 -7.42 8.77
C TRP A 7 0.48 -7.24 8.39
N THR A 8 1.21 -6.33 9.02
CA THR A 8 2.66 -6.17 8.75
C THR A 8 3.45 -7.43 9.08
N ASN A 9 2.99 -8.30 9.99
CA ASN A 9 3.68 -9.54 10.33
C ASN A 9 3.79 -10.52 9.15
N TYR A 10 2.93 -10.37 8.15
CA TYR A 10 2.91 -11.19 6.94
C TYR A 10 3.72 -10.60 5.78
N VAL A 11 4.37 -9.45 6.00
CA VAL A 11 5.28 -8.82 5.05
C VAL A 11 6.73 -9.18 5.39
N LYS A 12 7.64 -9.07 4.41
CA LYS A 12 9.07 -9.32 4.60
C LYS A 12 9.64 -8.50 5.77
N LYS A 13 10.05 -9.20 6.83
CA LYS A 13 10.69 -8.60 8.02
C LYS A 13 11.88 -7.72 7.65
N GLY A 14 12.00 -6.59 8.36
CA GLY A 14 13.03 -5.57 8.13
C GLY A 14 12.86 -4.73 6.87
N GLY A 15 11.88 -5.04 6.00
CA GLY A 15 11.55 -4.20 4.86
C GLY A 15 10.83 -2.91 5.26
N ALA A 16 10.85 -1.90 4.38
CA ALA A 16 10.21 -0.60 4.64
C ALA A 16 8.73 -0.74 5.02
N LEU A 17 7.96 -1.55 4.27
CA LEU A 17 6.54 -1.78 4.54
C LEU A 17 6.31 -2.50 5.87
N TYR A 18 7.18 -3.45 6.25
CA TYR A 18 7.12 -4.12 7.56
C TYR A 18 7.40 -3.13 8.71
N ASN A 19 8.42 -2.28 8.55
CA ASN A 19 8.86 -1.36 9.61
C ASN A 19 7.91 -0.18 9.81
N THR A 20 7.26 0.28 8.74
CA THR A 20 6.53 1.56 8.75
C THR A 20 5.02 1.41 8.54
N GLY A 21 4.56 0.31 7.92
CA GLY A 21 3.18 0.20 7.46
C GLY A 21 2.81 1.24 6.39
N ALA A 22 3.81 1.84 5.74
CA ALA A 22 3.66 2.95 4.82
C ALA A 22 4.34 2.68 3.48
N THR A 23 4.00 3.49 2.49
CA THR A 23 4.62 3.53 1.17
C THR A 23 6.01 4.16 1.23
N LEU A 24 6.69 4.20 0.07
CA LEU A 24 7.98 4.87 -0.07
C LEU A 24 7.92 6.39 0.23
N PHE A 25 6.74 7.00 0.13
CA PHE A 25 6.53 8.43 0.40
C PHE A 25 6.06 8.71 1.84
N GLY A 26 5.95 7.68 2.68
CA GLY A 26 5.50 7.80 4.06
C GLY A 26 3.98 7.81 4.23
N THR A 27 3.21 7.60 3.15
CA THR A 27 1.75 7.52 3.22
C THR A 27 1.32 6.18 3.84
N PRO A 28 0.54 6.18 4.93
CA PRO A 28 0.18 4.94 5.61
C PRO A 28 -0.85 4.13 4.79
N TYR A 29 -0.68 2.81 4.73
CA TYR A 29 -1.72 1.92 4.20
C TYR A 29 -2.90 1.74 5.17
N GLY A 30 -2.68 1.99 6.46
CA GLY A 30 -3.73 1.91 7.48
C GLY A 30 -4.23 0.49 7.75
N ALA A 31 -5.39 0.40 8.41
CA ALA A 31 -6.07 -0.89 8.63
C ALA A 31 -6.63 -1.43 7.32
N GLN A 32 -6.56 -2.75 7.14
CA GLN A 32 -7.03 -3.43 5.94
C GLN A 32 -8.30 -4.23 6.23
N THR A 33 -9.03 -4.60 5.20
CA THR A 33 -10.19 -5.49 5.29
C THR A 33 -9.89 -6.78 4.54
N VAL A 34 -10.27 -7.91 5.15
CA VAL A 34 -10.16 -9.22 4.50
C VAL A 34 -11.07 -9.25 3.27
N ASP A 35 -10.66 -9.99 2.24
CA ASP A 35 -11.38 -10.17 0.97
C ASP A 35 -11.63 -8.89 0.15
N ILE A 36 -10.91 -7.81 0.48
CA ILE A 36 -10.92 -6.55 -0.27
C ILE A 36 -9.52 -6.32 -0.81
N ILE A 37 -9.43 -6.01 -2.10
CA ILE A 37 -8.14 -5.70 -2.75
C ILE A 37 -7.61 -4.39 -2.16
N PRO A 38 -6.40 -4.38 -1.57
CA PRO A 38 -5.81 -3.16 -1.04
C PRO A 38 -5.57 -2.17 -2.17
N GLN A 39 -5.83 -0.89 -1.90
CA GLN A 39 -5.63 0.17 -2.88
C GLN A 39 -4.36 0.95 -2.53
N VAL A 40 -3.66 1.41 -3.56
CA VAL A 40 -2.57 2.38 -3.40
C VAL A 40 -3.18 3.69 -2.89
N PRO A 41 -2.57 4.35 -1.89
CA PRO A 41 -3.04 5.66 -1.45
C PRO A 41 -3.10 6.66 -2.61
N ASN A 42 -4.21 7.41 -2.70
CA ASN A 42 -4.46 8.31 -3.83
C ASN A 42 -3.35 9.37 -4.03
N ALA A 43 -2.75 9.87 -2.94
CA ALA A 43 -1.65 10.84 -3.01
C ALA A 43 -0.44 10.28 -3.76
N ASP A 44 -0.13 9.01 -3.55
CA ASP A 44 1.01 8.32 -4.13
C ASP A 44 0.76 7.94 -5.58
N TYR A 45 -0.48 7.53 -5.89
CA TYR A 45 -0.92 7.33 -7.27
C TYR A 45 -0.75 8.61 -8.08
N LEU A 46 -1.25 9.74 -7.58
CA LEU A 46 -1.15 11.03 -8.28
C LEU A 46 0.31 11.44 -8.50
N LEU A 47 1.21 11.17 -7.54
CA LEU A 47 2.63 11.49 -7.63
C LEU A 47 3.37 10.69 -8.73
N LEU A 48 2.88 9.50 -9.08
CA LEU A 48 3.55 8.57 -10.01
C LEU A 48 2.75 8.28 -11.29
N SER A 49 1.54 8.83 -11.42
CA SER A 49 0.63 8.57 -12.54
C SER A 49 1.12 9.11 -13.89
N ASP A 50 2.05 10.07 -13.88
CA ASP A 50 2.70 10.62 -15.07
C ASP A 50 3.81 9.71 -15.61
N VAL A 51 4.43 8.90 -14.74
CA VAL A 51 5.53 7.98 -15.08
C VAL A 51 5.10 6.50 -15.14
N ALA A 52 3.90 6.16 -14.67
CA ALA A 52 3.37 4.80 -14.68
C ALA A 52 1.89 4.77 -15.11
N GLY A 53 1.61 4.10 -16.24
CA GLY A 53 0.26 3.97 -16.78
C GLY A 53 -0.65 3.00 -16.01
N THR A 54 -1.93 2.97 -16.37
CA THR A 54 -2.98 2.18 -15.68
C THR A 54 -2.66 0.69 -15.55
N GLY A 55 -1.99 0.10 -16.54
CA GLY A 55 -1.58 -1.31 -16.50
C GLY A 55 -0.57 -1.63 -15.40
N PHE A 56 0.28 -0.68 -15.00
CA PHE A 56 1.23 -0.84 -13.89
C PHE A 56 0.50 -0.93 -12.55
N TRP A 57 -0.57 -0.15 -12.39
CA TRP A 57 -1.28 -0.04 -11.13
C TRP A 57 -2.34 -1.13 -10.94
N SER A 58 -2.80 -1.81 -11.98
CA SER A 58 -3.81 -2.86 -11.86
C SER A 58 -3.31 -4.06 -11.04
N PRO A 59 -4.10 -4.60 -10.07
CA PRO A 59 -5.47 -4.22 -9.68
C PRO A 59 -5.55 -3.24 -8.49
N TYR A 60 -4.45 -2.58 -8.13
CA TYR A 60 -4.30 -1.78 -6.91
C TYR A 60 -4.48 -0.26 -7.11
N GLY A 61 -4.59 0.19 -8.36
CA GLY A 61 -4.89 1.59 -8.71
C GLY A 61 -6.39 1.89 -8.67
N PRO A 62 -6.76 3.19 -8.62
CA PRO A 62 -8.15 3.62 -8.64
C PRO A 62 -8.92 3.20 -9.90
#